data_AF-A0A2T8HZ28-F1
#
_entry.id   AF-A0A2T8HZ28-F1
#
_cell.length_a   1.000
_cell.length_b   1.000
_cell.length_c   1.000
_cell.angle_alpha   90.00
_cell.angle_beta   90.00
_cell.angle_gamma   90.00
#
_symmetry.space_group_name_H-M   'P 1'
#
loop_
_entity.id
_entity.type
_entity.pdbx_description
1 polymer ?
#
loop_
_entity_poly.entity_id
_entity_poly.type
_entity_poly.pdbx_seq_one_letter_code
_entity_poly.pdbx_strand_id
1 'polypeptide(L)'
;MDIAQPDDSDAALLARVNEVLDRKANPSIAKHRGAVNAESVEDGIVFLRMSGGCQGCASAAMTLRHGVEEILRKDIPEIRDIVDVTDHATGENPFYTGTPGAVPSFTRLIPAERIGWEDGQLAIDPEYLAPCLGLTPEQLQDGLAGGVVTIETKPSGSRTRVVVRGPLRSWAADVLPDGTAREVPPPRPPSAAEQAQNTLPRRIREHLEAQPAAQLPVTYGQIARAMGLYAPGSRRKVIAALETTMHEDAAANRPFIAARAVSRRKLPHKRFFAFAAATGRGAQAGESQADWHQRLLAASLSG
;
A
#
# COMPACT_ATOMS: atom_id res chain seq x y z
N MET A 1 24.12 18.42 40.45
CA MET A 1 23.67 17.47 39.43
C MET A 1 23.50 18.32 38.18
N ASP A 2 24.61 18.49 37.45
CA ASP A 2 24.64 19.26 36.21
C ASP A 2 23.83 18.51 35.16
N ILE A 3 22.77 19.15 34.69
CA ILE A 3 22.00 18.69 33.55
C ILE A 3 22.73 19.30 32.35
N ALA A 4 23.53 18.49 31.65
CA ALA A 4 24.21 18.92 30.43
C ALA A 4 23.19 19.56 29.48
N GLN A 5 23.50 20.77 29.02
CA GLN A 5 22.71 21.43 27.97
C GLN A 5 22.82 20.58 26.69
N PRO A 6 21.77 20.45 25.85
CA PRO A 6 21.92 19.81 24.56
C PRO A 6 22.98 20.59 23.75
N ASP A 7 24.06 19.90 23.41
CA ASP A 7 25.37 20.41 22.98
C ASP A 7 25.36 21.30 21.72
N ASP A 8 25.79 22.57 21.87
CA ASP A 8 26.17 23.46 20.75
C ASP A 8 27.23 22.80 19.83
N SER A 9 28.03 21.86 20.37
CA SER A 9 29.04 21.10 19.64
C SER A 9 28.43 20.11 18.63
N ASP A 10 27.37 19.39 19.00
CA ASP A 10 26.73 18.41 18.12
C ASP A 10 25.91 19.09 17.03
N ALA A 11 25.27 20.22 17.35
CA ALA A 11 24.61 21.05 16.35
C ALA A 11 25.61 21.63 15.32
N ALA A 12 26.78 22.09 15.79
CA ALA A 12 27.85 22.55 14.91
C ALA A 12 28.45 21.42 14.06
N LEU A 13 28.60 20.23 14.64
CA LEU A 13 29.08 19.03 13.94
C LEU A 13 28.08 18.57 12.88
N LEU A 14 26.78 18.54 13.19
CA LEU A 14 25.71 18.23 12.23
C LEU A 14 25.73 19.17 11.02
N ALA A 15 25.91 20.48 11.25
CA ALA A 15 26.00 21.47 10.17
C ALA A 15 27.21 21.22 9.26
N ARG A 16 28.39 20.96 9.84
CA ARG A 16 29.62 20.65 9.08
C ARG A 16 29.49 19.35 8.29
N VAL A 17 28.89 18.32 8.89
CA VAL A 17 28.63 17.04 8.22
C VAL A 17 27.76 17.25 6.98
N ASN A 18 26.63 17.97 7.12
CA ASN A 18 25.74 18.23 5.99
C ASN A 18 26.44 19.06 4.89
N GLU A 19 27.30 20.04 5.24
CA GLU A 19 28.07 20.78 4.23
C GLU A 19 29.01 19.86 3.41
N VAL A 20 29.72 18.95 4.08
CA VAL A 20 30.61 17.98 3.42
C VAL A 20 29.82 17.04 2.50
N LEU A 21 28.68 16.53 2.99
CA LEU A 21 27.80 15.66 2.20
C LEU A 21 27.33 16.35 0.92
N ASP A 22 26.86 17.59 1.02
CA ASP A 22 26.35 18.35 -0.13
C ASP A 22 27.43 18.68 -1.16
N ARG A 23 28.65 19.03 -0.70
CA ARG A 23 29.73 19.45 -1.60
C ARG A 23 30.48 18.29 -2.23
N LYS A 24 30.59 17.15 -1.56
CA LYS A 24 31.51 16.07 -1.96
C LYS A 24 30.83 14.73 -2.22
N ALA A 25 29.80 14.36 -1.46
CA ALA A 25 29.13 13.07 -1.62
C ALA A 25 27.96 13.16 -2.61
N ASN A 26 26.98 14.02 -2.33
CA ASN A 26 25.73 14.14 -3.08
C ASN A 26 25.88 14.38 -4.60
N PRO A 27 26.89 15.11 -5.13
CA PRO A 27 27.05 15.27 -6.58
C PRO A 27 27.27 13.95 -7.34
N SER A 28 27.97 12.99 -6.73
CA SER A 28 28.19 11.67 -7.33
C SER A 28 26.99 10.75 -7.12
N ILE A 29 26.34 10.86 -5.97
CA ILE A 29 25.16 10.05 -5.60
C ILE A 29 23.93 10.44 -6.43
N ALA A 30 23.78 11.73 -6.73
CA ALA A 30 22.69 12.25 -7.56
C ALA A 30 22.67 11.65 -8.98
N LYS A 31 23.84 11.27 -9.53
CA LYS A 31 23.93 10.57 -10.83
C LYS A 31 23.21 9.22 -10.83
N HIS A 32 23.06 8.62 -9.65
CA HIS A 32 22.34 7.38 -9.40
C HIS A 32 20.95 7.61 -8.79
N ARG A 33 20.44 8.84 -8.89
CA ARG A 33 19.11 9.26 -8.41
C ARG A 33 18.91 9.06 -6.90
N GLY A 34 19.95 9.24 -6.10
CA GLY A 34 19.85 9.22 -4.63
C GLY A 34 20.52 10.42 -3.96
N ALA A 35 20.42 10.47 -2.63
CA ALA A 35 21.08 11.46 -1.78
C ALA A 35 21.32 10.89 -0.38
N VAL A 36 22.21 11.51 0.39
CA VAL A 36 22.48 11.19 1.79
C VAL A 36 22.50 12.48 2.62
N ASN A 37 21.87 12.43 3.79
CA ASN A 37 21.83 13.54 4.75
C ASN A 37 22.13 13.01 6.16
N ALA A 38 22.67 13.86 7.04
CA ALA A 38 22.71 13.57 8.47
C ALA A 38 21.43 14.08 9.15
N GLU A 39 20.73 13.21 9.86
CA GLU A 39 19.48 13.54 10.56
C GLU A 39 19.73 14.14 11.94
N SER A 40 20.70 13.55 12.66
CA SER A 40 21.09 13.98 13.99
C SER A 40 22.56 13.64 14.24
N VAL A 41 23.12 14.31 15.23
CA VAL A 41 24.38 13.94 15.87
C VAL A 41 24.11 13.87 17.36
N GLU A 42 24.54 12.79 18.00
CA GLU A 42 24.46 12.60 19.45
C GLU A 42 25.80 12.06 19.95
N ASP A 43 26.45 12.76 20.88
CA ASP A 43 27.75 12.40 21.46
C ASP A 43 28.85 12.17 20.39
N GLY A 44 28.83 12.94 19.30
CA GLY A 44 29.74 12.76 18.16
C GLY A 44 29.46 11.52 17.29
N ILE A 45 28.31 10.87 17.45
CA ILE A 45 27.79 9.81 16.59
C ILE A 45 26.86 10.43 15.55
N VAL A 46 27.17 10.23 14.27
CA VAL A 46 26.39 10.78 13.15
C VAL A 46 25.35 9.78 12.68
N PHE A 47 24.08 10.16 12.69
CA PHE A 47 22.98 9.35 12.16
C PHE A 47 22.65 9.77 10.74
N LEU A 48 22.97 8.91 9.77
CA LEU A 48 22.78 9.18 8.34
C LEU A 48 21.50 8.52 7.82
N ARG A 49 20.78 9.25 6.96
CA ARG A 49 19.69 8.72 6.15
C ARG A 49 20.00 8.90 4.67
N MET A 50 19.93 7.80 3.93
CA MET A 50 19.99 7.76 2.48
C MET A 50 18.57 7.76 1.89
N SER A 51 18.43 8.35 0.70
CA SER A 51 17.15 8.47 -0.01
C SER A 51 17.31 8.20 -1.50
N GLY A 52 16.19 7.96 -2.19
CA GLY A 52 16.15 7.70 -3.63
C GLY A 52 16.74 6.34 -4.03
N GLY A 53 17.46 6.28 -5.15
CA GLY A 53 18.08 5.05 -5.69
C GLY A 53 19.02 4.32 -4.71
N CYS A 54 19.51 5.02 -3.69
CA CYS A 54 20.43 4.53 -2.69
C CYS A 54 19.75 3.76 -1.54
N GLN A 55 18.45 3.95 -1.34
CA GLN A 55 17.62 3.20 -0.40
C GLN A 55 17.24 1.81 -0.96
N GLY A 56 17.37 1.62 -2.29
CA GLY A 56 16.71 0.56 -3.05
C GLY A 56 17.55 -0.68 -3.39
N CYS A 57 18.81 -0.78 -2.97
CA CYS A 57 19.67 -1.89 -3.40
C CYS A 57 20.70 -2.26 -2.32
N ALA A 58 20.55 -3.43 -1.71
CA ALA A 58 21.39 -3.89 -0.61
C ALA A 58 22.90 -3.97 -0.96
N SER A 59 23.26 -4.21 -2.23
CA SER A 59 24.66 -4.26 -2.69
C SER A 59 25.25 -2.87 -2.98
N ALA A 60 24.43 -1.93 -3.48
CA ALA A 60 24.83 -0.53 -3.64
C ALA A 60 24.93 0.20 -2.28
N ALA A 61 24.07 -0.14 -1.32
CA ALA A 61 24.05 0.45 0.01
C ALA A 61 25.37 0.27 0.77
N MET A 62 25.97 -0.93 0.73
CA MET A 62 27.24 -1.19 1.41
C MET A 62 28.41 -0.40 0.80
N THR A 63 28.54 -0.41 -0.53
CA THR A 63 29.61 0.30 -1.24
C THR A 63 29.47 1.82 -1.09
N LEU A 64 28.24 2.32 -1.17
CA LEU A 64 27.94 3.73 -1.00
C LEU A 64 28.17 4.20 0.44
N ARG A 65 27.73 3.42 1.43
CA ARG A 65 27.99 3.69 2.85
C ARG A 65 29.48 3.83 3.10
N HIS A 66 30.28 2.92 2.57
CA HIS A 66 31.73 2.97 2.72
C HIS A 66 32.33 4.24 2.12
N GLY A 67 31.93 4.60 0.88
CA GLY A 67 32.41 5.83 0.24
C GLY A 67 32.00 7.12 0.98
N VAL A 68 30.79 7.17 1.53
CA VAL A 68 30.33 8.30 2.34
C VAL A 68 31.08 8.39 3.66
N GLU A 69 31.32 7.26 4.33
CA GLU A 69 32.09 7.18 5.56
C GLU A 69 33.54 7.64 5.37
N GLU A 70 34.19 7.23 4.28
CA GLU A 70 35.55 7.68 3.94
C GLU A 70 35.63 9.20 3.75
N ILE A 71 34.69 9.79 3.02
CA ILE A 71 34.62 11.24 2.79
C ILE A 71 34.46 11.97 4.13
N LEU A 72 33.51 11.53 4.95
CA LEU A 72 33.22 12.17 6.24
C LEU A 72 34.39 12.08 7.22
N ARG A 73 34.98 10.89 7.40
CA ARG A 73 36.13 10.72 8.31
C ARG A 73 37.37 11.49 7.86
N LYS A 74 37.55 11.67 6.55
CA LYS A 74 38.67 12.45 5.99
C LYS A 74 38.52 13.95 6.26
N ASP A 75 37.32 14.49 6.10
CA ASP A 75 37.08 15.93 6.25
C ASP A 75 36.71 16.35 7.68
N ILE A 76 36.21 15.41 8.49
CA ILE A 76 35.73 15.65 9.85
C ILE A 76 36.24 14.51 10.76
N PRO A 77 37.53 14.54 11.16
CA PRO A 77 38.17 13.45 11.92
C PRO A 77 37.66 13.32 13.37
N GLU A 78 36.91 14.31 13.86
CA GLU A 78 36.26 14.34 15.17
C GLU A 78 34.98 13.47 15.26
N ILE A 79 34.46 12.97 14.12
CA ILE A 79 33.35 12.01 14.12
C ILE A 79 33.78 10.71 14.80
N ARG A 80 33.07 10.32 15.86
CA ARG A 80 33.36 9.09 16.60
C ARG A 80 32.80 7.89 15.88
N ASP A 81 31.53 7.95 15.49
CA ASP A 81 30.87 6.85 14.80
C ASP A 81 29.81 7.32 13.80
N ILE A 82 29.41 6.44 12.88
CA ILE A 82 28.44 6.71 11.82
C ILE A 82 27.42 5.57 11.76
N VAL A 83 26.19 5.88 12.17
CA VAL A 83 25.06 4.97 12.17
C VAL A 83 24.18 5.27 10.96
N ASP A 84 23.86 4.24 10.19
CA ASP A 84 22.90 4.37 9.10
C ASP A 84 21.51 3.99 9.63
N VAL A 85 20.60 4.96 9.62
CA VAL A 85 19.21 4.81 10.08
C VAL A 85 18.23 4.63 8.92
N THR A 86 18.75 4.39 7.72
CA THR A 86 17.97 4.12 6.53
C THR A 86 17.34 2.73 6.63
N ASP A 87 16.04 2.65 6.38
CA ASP A 87 15.35 1.36 6.27
C ASP A 87 15.66 0.73 4.90
N HIS A 88 16.81 0.06 4.80
CA HIS A 88 17.25 -0.64 3.59
C HIS A 88 16.40 -1.89 3.24
N ALA A 89 15.59 -2.38 4.19
CA ALA A 89 14.68 -3.49 3.95
C ALA A 89 13.44 -3.07 3.14
N THR A 90 13.23 -1.76 2.95
CA THR A 90 12.20 -1.20 2.06
C THR A 90 12.64 -1.08 0.59
N GLY A 91 13.72 -1.75 0.21
CA GLY A 91 14.39 -1.67 -1.09
C GLY A 91 13.61 -2.13 -2.35
N GLU A 92 12.29 -1.96 -2.38
CA GLU A 92 11.46 -2.07 -3.59
C GLU A 92 10.71 -0.76 -3.91
N ASN A 93 10.91 0.35 -3.16
CA ASN A 93 10.13 1.58 -3.37
C ASN A 93 10.84 2.91 -2.95
N PRO A 94 11.39 3.70 -3.89
CA PRO A 94 12.35 4.80 -3.61
C PRO A 94 11.72 6.16 -3.22
N PHE A 95 10.55 6.21 -2.56
CA PHE A 95 9.71 7.42 -2.47
C PHE A 95 9.70 8.19 -1.12
N TYR A 96 10.63 7.97 -0.18
CA TYR A 96 10.74 8.79 1.06
C TYR A 96 12.13 9.48 1.14
N THR A 97 12.36 10.77 1.42
CA THR A 97 11.61 12.03 1.62
C THR A 97 12.63 13.20 1.63
N GLY A 98 12.22 14.45 1.37
CA GLY A 98 13.06 15.66 1.51
C GLY A 98 12.77 16.51 2.75
N THR A 99 13.83 17.16 3.25
CA THR A 99 14.05 18.43 4.01
C THR A 99 13.00 18.94 5.04
N PRO A 100 13.39 19.24 6.32
CA PRO A 100 12.74 20.27 7.13
C PRO A 100 13.19 21.67 6.65
N GLY A 101 12.35 22.60 6.18
CA GLY A 101 10.91 22.77 6.35
C GLY A 101 10.20 23.23 5.07
N ALA A 102 10.39 22.50 3.98
CA ALA A 102 9.48 22.51 2.84
C ALA A 102 9.45 21.10 2.25
N VAL A 103 8.39 20.36 2.59
CA VAL A 103 8.12 19.02 2.05
C VAL A 103 8.12 19.07 0.52
N PRO A 104 8.92 18.26 -0.20
CA PRO A 104 8.76 18.16 -1.64
C PRO A 104 7.36 17.59 -1.89
N SER A 105 6.59 18.25 -2.74
CA SER A 105 5.26 17.78 -3.13
C SER A 105 5.34 16.29 -3.51
N PHE A 106 4.68 15.43 -2.75
CA PHE A 106 4.51 13.98 -2.98
C PHE A 106 3.77 13.65 -4.29
N THR A 107 3.69 14.63 -5.19
CA THR A 107 2.72 14.75 -6.25
C THR A 107 3.36 15.52 -7.42
N ARG A 108 3.95 14.82 -8.41
CA ARG A 108 4.58 15.45 -9.59
C ARG A 108 3.55 15.54 -10.71
N LEU A 109 3.32 16.74 -11.27
CA LEU A 109 2.43 16.87 -12.44
C LEU A 109 3.01 16.07 -13.61
N ILE A 110 2.16 15.24 -14.20
CA ILE A 110 2.50 14.57 -15.46
C ILE A 110 2.20 15.57 -16.58
N PRO A 111 3.12 15.79 -17.53
CA PRO A 111 2.88 16.73 -18.62
C PRO A 111 1.63 16.32 -19.41
N ALA A 112 0.80 17.30 -19.79
CA ALA A 112 -0.48 17.04 -20.43
C ALA A 112 -0.32 16.28 -21.76
N GLU A 113 0.79 16.50 -22.46
CA GLU A 113 1.16 15.81 -23.70
C GLU A 113 1.53 14.33 -23.52
N ARG A 114 1.78 13.88 -22.28
CA ARG A 114 2.12 12.49 -21.95
C ARG A 114 0.92 11.69 -21.45
N ILE A 115 -0.27 12.29 -21.45
CA ILE A 115 -1.51 11.68 -20.99
C ILE A 115 -2.58 11.84 -22.05
N GLY A 116 -3.20 10.73 -22.40
CA GLY A 116 -4.38 10.65 -23.24
C GLY A 116 -5.51 9.88 -22.55
N TRP A 117 -6.64 9.81 -23.25
CA TRP A 117 -7.77 8.99 -22.85
C TRP A 117 -8.16 8.10 -24.02
N GLU A 118 -8.13 6.78 -23.81
CA GLU A 118 -8.55 5.77 -24.79
C GLU A 118 -9.62 4.91 -24.12
N ASP A 119 -10.82 4.83 -24.71
CA ASP A 119 -11.95 4.04 -24.19
C ASP A 119 -12.31 4.28 -22.71
N GLY A 120 -12.13 5.51 -22.24
CA GLY A 120 -12.38 5.89 -20.84
C GLY A 120 -11.31 5.43 -19.85
N GLN A 121 -10.21 4.86 -20.34
CA GLN A 121 -9.02 4.55 -19.56
C GLN A 121 -7.93 5.59 -19.79
N LEU A 122 -7.15 5.87 -18.74
CA LEU A 122 -6.01 6.77 -18.83
C LEU A 122 -4.92 6.11 -19.67
N ALA A 123 -4.63 6.69 -20.83
CA ALA A 123 -3.47 6.32 -21.63
C ALA A 123 -2.29 7.17 -21.18
N ILE A 124 -1.16 6.55 -20.86
CA ILE A 124 0.08 7.26 -20.53
C ILE A 124 1.09 6.90 -21.60
N ASP A 125 1.78 7.92 -22.11
CA ASP A 125 2.81 7.76 -23.12
C ASP A 125 3.84 6.68 -22.68
N PRO A 126 4.03 5.61 -23.47
CA PRO A 126 5.00 4.56 -23.16
C PRO A 126 6.43 5.09 -22.98
N GLU A 127 6.81 6.15 -23.70
CA GLU A 127 8.12 6.80 -23.56
C GLU A 127 8.29 7.49 -22.20
N TYR A 128 7.18 7.84 -21.56
CA TYR A 128 7.17 8.38 -20.20
C TYR A 128 7.08 7.27 -19.14
N LEU A 129 6.17 6.31 -19.33
CA LEU A 129 5.85 5.28 -18.34
C LEU A 129 6.92 4.19 -18.24
N ALA A 130 7.49 3.75 -19.36
CA ALA A 130 8.44 2.63 -19.34
C ALA A 130 9.70 2.93 -18.49
N PRO A 131 10.34 4.12 -18.61
CA PRO A 131 11.46 4.48 -17.74
C PRO A 131 11.11 4.54 -16.25
N CYS A 132 9.87 4.91 -15.90
CA CYS A 132 9.37 4.89 -14.52
C CYS A 132 9.30 3.47 -13.94
N LEU A 133 9.06 2.48 -14.80
CA LEU A 133 9.02 1.07 -14.45
C LEU A 133 10.38 0.36 -14.59
N GLY A 134 11.39 1.05 -15.11
CA GLY A 134 12.71 0.47 -15.41
C GLY A 134 12.70 -0.44 -16.64
N LEU A 135 11.81 -0.16 -17.59
CA LEU A 135 11.62 -0.89 -18.84
C LEU A 135 11.91 0.02 -20.04
N THR A 136 12.12 -0.57 -21.21
CA THR A 136 11.98 0.12 -22.50
C THR A 136 10.50 0.17 -22.93
N PRO A 137 10.11 1.09 -23.83
CA PRO A 137 8.74 1.13 -24.37
C PRO A 137 8.29 -0.20 -24.98
N GLU A 138 9.17 -0.88 -25.69
CA GLU A 138 8.93 -2.22 -26.25
C GLU A 138 8.69 -3.26 -25.14
N GLN A 139 9.53 -3.30 -24.11
CA GLN A 139 9.35 -4.19 -22.95
C GLN A 139 8.07 -3.90 -22.17
N LEU A 140 7.64 -2.63 -22.11
CA LEU A 140 6.37 -2.24 -21.52
C LEU A 140 5.20 -2.79 -22.35
N GLN A 141 5.24 -2.66 -23.68
CA GLN A 141 4.22 -3.19 -24.58
C GLN A 141 4.12 -4.71 -24.50
N ASP A 142 5.25 -5.41 -24.58
CA ASP A 142 5.31 -6.87 -24.42
C ASP A 142 4.83 -7.30 -23.03
N GLY A 143 5.22 -6.56 -22.00
CA GLY A 143 4.81 -6.79 -20.62
C GLY A 143 3.30 -6.63 -20.42
N LEU A 144 2.68 -5.65 -21.06
CA LEU A 144 1.22 -5.45 -21.04
C LEU A 144 0.50 -6.56 -21.82
N ALA A 145 0.99 -6.91 -23.02
CA ALA A 145 0.42 -7.97 -23.84
C ALA A 145 0.51 -9.36 -23.16
N GLY A 146 1.62 -9.63 -22.46
CA GLY A 146 1.86 -10.86 -21.71
C GLY A 146 1.29 -10.87 -20.28
N GLY A 147 0.71 -9.76 -19.80
CA GLY A 147 0.17 -9.63 -18.45
C GLY A 147 1.21 -9.56 -17.31
N VAL A 148 2.50 -9.40 -17.65
CA VAL A 148 3.60 -9.20 -16.70
C VAL A 148 3.56 -7.79 -16.11
N VAL A 149 3.10 -6.82 -16.90
CA VAL A 149 2.76 -5.47 -16.45
C VAL A 149 1.24 -5.39 -16.29
N THR A 150 0.78 -4.97 -15.12
CA THR A 150 -0.66 -4.81 -14.85
C THR A 150 -1.00 -3.36 -14.54
N ILE A 151 -2.18 -2.93 -14.96
CA ILE A 151 -2.71 -1.58 -14.70
C ILE A 151 -4.01 -1.73 -13.90
N GLU A 152 -4.08 -1.08 -12.75
CA GLU A 152 -5.28 -0.98 -11.94
C GLU A 152 -5.73 0.48 -11.85
N THR A 153 -6.99 0.73 -12.18
CA THR A 153 -7.62 2.05 -12.05
C THR A 153 -8.73 1.98 -11.02
N LYS A 154 -8.69 2.82 -9.98
CA LYS A 154 -9.67 2.83 -8.89
C LYS A 154 -10.13 4.26 -8.56
N PRO A 155 -11.43 4.49 -8.37
CA PRO A 155 -11.93 5.73 -7.80
C PRO A 155 -11.35 5.96 -6.40
N SER A 156 -10.90 7.17 -6.11
CA SER A 156 -10.34 7.59 -4.83
C SER A 156 -10.85 8.99 -4.46
N GLY A 157 -12.04 9.04 -3.85
CA GLY A 157 -12.74 10.29 -3.57
C GLY A 157 -13.19 10.98 -4.86
N SER A 158 -12.78 12.23 -5.07
CA SER A 158 -13.03 12.98 -6.30
C SER A 158 -12.00 12.72 -7.41
N ARG A 159 -11.07 11.80 -7.21
CA ARG A 159 -9.96 11.52 -8.12
C ARG A 159 -10.02 10.08 -8.62
N THR A 160 -9.30 9.78 -9.69
CA THR A 160 -9.08 8.41 -10.16
C THR A 160 -7.61 8.04 -9.97
N ARG A 161 -7.33 7.03 -9.14
CA ARG A 161 -5.97 6.50 -8.93
C ARG A 161 -5.67 5.44 -9.99
N VAL A 162 -4.57 5.60 -10.70
CA VAL A 162 -3.98 4.60 -11.59
C VAL A 162 -2.74 4.03 -10.93
N VAL A 163 -2.59 2.71 -10.93
CA VAL A 163 -1.41 2.00 -10.43
C VAL A 163 -0.93 1.05 -11.51
N VAL A 164 0.32 1.20 -11.93
CA VAL A 164 0.96 0.32 -12.88
C VAL A 164 2.01 -0.50 -12.14
N ARG A 165 1.93 -1.82 -12.26
CA ARG A 165 2.86 -2.75 -11.61
C ARG A 165 3.65 -3.46 -12.69
N GLY A 166 4.96 -3.23 -12.72
CA GLY A 166 5.90 -3.97 -13.54
C GLY A 166 6.69 -5.00 -12.74
N PRO A 167 7.54 -5.78 -13.41
CA PRO A 167 8.30 -6.87 -12.77
C PRO A 167 9.38 -6.37 -11.81
N LEU A 168 9.86 -5.14 -11.99
CA LEU A 168 10.95 -4.56 -11.19
C LEU A 168 10.51 -3.37 -10.35
N ARG A 169 9.48 -2.63 -10.78
CA ARG A 169 9.04 -1.37 -10.17
C ARG A 169 7.53 -1.22 -10.31
N SER A 170 6.94 -0.44 -9.40
CA SER A 170 5.55 0.04 -9.52
C SER A 170 5.53 1.55 -9.68
N TRP A 171 4.50 2.06 -10.34
CA TRP A 171 4.25 3.48 -10.57
C TRP A 171 2.77 3.79 -10.29
N ALA A 172 2.44 5.01 -9.89
CA ALA A 172 1.04 5.41 -9.73
C ALA A 172 0.81 6.90 -10.02
N ALA A 173 -0.43 7.23 -10.39
CA ALA A 173 -0.89 8.59 -10.60
C ALA A 173 -2.31 8.82 -10.06
N ASP A 174 -2.58 10.02 -9.55
CA ASP A 174 -3.94 10.52 -9.30
C ASP A 174 -4.36 11.43 -10.46
N VAL A 175 -5.47 11.10 -11.10
CA VAL A 175 -6.15 11.92 -12.09
C VAL A 175 -7.23 12.74 -11.40
N LEU A 176 -7.18 14.06 -11.59
CA LEU A 176 -8.11 15.03 -11.02
C LEU A 176 -9.32 15.25 -11.95
N PRO A 177 -10.45 15.75 -11.44
CA PRO A 177 -11.63 16.07 -12.26
C PRO A 177 -11.38 17.06 -13.40
N ASP A 178 -10.36 17.91 -13.26
CA ASP A 178 -9.95 18.88 -14.27
C ASP A 178 -9.13 18.26 -15.42
N GLY A 179 -8.95 16.92 -15.41
CA GLY A 179 -8.19 16.18 -16.41
C GLY A 179 -6.69 16.18 -16.18
N THR A 180 -6.17 16.93 -15.20
CA THR A 180 -4.75 16.88 -14.86
C THR A 180 -4.45 15.60 -14.09
N ALA A 181 -3.26 15.04 -14.28
CA ALA A 181 -2.81 13.92 -13.49
C ALA A 181 -1.46 14.19 -12.84
N ARG A 182 -1.25 13.53 -11.70
CA ARG A 182 -0.07 13.71 -10.90
C ARG A 182 0.46 12.38 -10.43
N GLU A 183 1.75 12.14 -10.63
CA GLU A 183 2.44 10.98 -10.06
C GLU A 183 2.33 11.03 -8.55
N VAL A 184 2.00 9.91 -7.95
CA VAL A 184 1.81 9.74 -6.51
C VAL A 184 2.47 8.43 -6.09
N PRO A 185 2.83 8.27 -4.81
CA PRO A 185 3.46 7.04 -4.36
C PRO A 185 2.57 5.83 -4.69
N PRO A 186 3.14 4.78 -5.34
CA PRO A 186 2.38 3.57 -5.59
C PRO A 186 2.02 2.92 -4.26
N PRO A 187 0.78 2.44 -4.08
CA PRO A 187 0.38 1.78 -2.85
C PRO A 187 1.27 0.56 -2.64
N ARG A 188 1.77 0.41 -1.40
CA ARG A 188 2.53 -0.76 -0.97
C ARG A 188 1.83 -2.02 -1.50
N PRO A 189 2.55 -2.97 -2.13
CA PRO A 189 1.94 -4.24 -2.43
C PRO A 189 1.35 -4.78 -1.12
N PRO A 190 0.06 -5.18 -1.10
CA PRO A 190 -0.53 -5.72 0.10
C PRO A 190 0.36 -6.87 0.59
N SER A 191 0.67 -6.91 1.88
CA SER A 191 1.38 -8.03 2.50
C SER A 191 0.70 -9.35 2.16
N ALA A 192 1.39 -10.49 2.25
CA ALA A 192 0.74 -11.80 2.05
C ALA A 192 -0.52 -11.97 2.92
N ALA A 193 -0.56 -11.35 4.10
CA ALA A 193 -1.73 -11.28 4.97
C ALA A 193 -2.84 -10.36 4.43
N GLU A 194 -2.51 -9.20 3.85
CA GLU A 194 -3.47 -8.30 3.20
C GLU A 194 -3.94 -8.81 1.84
N GLN A 195 -3.11 -9.55 1.10
CA GLN A 195 -3.49 -10.30 -0.09
C GLN A 195 -4.40 -11.47 0.28
N ALA A 196 -4.06 -12.22 1.34
CA ALA A 196 -4.95 -13.22 1.90
C ALA A 196 -6.26 -12.59 2.41
N GLN A 197 -6.23 -11.37 2.94
CA GLN A 197 -7.41 -10.63 3.40
C GLN A 197 -8.23 -10.05 2.23
N ASN A 198 -7.59 -9.61 1.15
CA ASN A 198 -8.25 -9.15 -0.09
C ASN A 198 -8.84 -10.32 -0.88
N THR A 199 -8.24 -11.52 -0.77
CA THR A 199 -8.80 -12.76 -1.31
C THR A 199 -9.74 -13.46 -0.33
N LEU A 200 -9.79 -13.04 0.94
CA LEU A 200 -10.62 -13.68 1.96
C LEU A 200 -12.12 -13.60 1.63
N PRO A 201 -12.70 -12.47 1.18
CA PRO A 201 -14.09 -12.41 0.73
C PRO A 201 -14.40 -13.44 -0.35
N ARG A 202 -13.54 -13.50 -1.38
CA ARG A 202 -13.66 -14.45 -2.50
C ARG A 202 -13.60 -15.90 -2.03
N ARG A 203 -12.59 -16.25 -1.23
CA ARG A 203 -12.42 -17.61 -0.69
C ARG A 203 -13.57 -18.02 0.23
N ILE A 204 -14.10 -17.09 1.04
CA ILE A 204 -15.27 -17.33 1.87
C ILE A 204 -16.51 -17.56 1.00
N ARG A 205 -16.73 -16.74 -0.03
CA ARG A 205 -17.82 -16.94 -1.00
C ARG A 205 -17.72 -18.31 -1.65
N GLU A 206 -16.58 -18.64 -2.25
CA GLU A 206 -16.34 -19.95 -2.90
C GLU A 206 -16.58 -21.10 -1.92
N HIS A 207 -16.14 -20.97 -0.66
CA HIS A 207 -16.41 -21.97 0.38
C HIS A 207 -17.91 -22.09 0.68
N LEU A 208 -18.63 -20.99 0.86
CA LEU A 208 -20.07 -21.00 1.17
C LEU A 208 -20.92 -21.49 -0.01
N GLU A 209 -20.51 -21.20 -1.25
CA GLU A 209 -21.14 -21.68 -2.48
C GLU A 209 -20.96 -23.20 -2.64
N ALA A 210 -19.78 -23.72 -2.31
CA ALA A 210 -19.49 -25.15 -2.38
C ALA A 210 -20.15 -26.00 -1.27
N GLN A 211 -20.71 -25.38 -0.22
CA GLN A 211 -21.35 -26.13 0.87
C GLN A 211 -22.72 -26.69 0.46
N PRO A 212 -23.00 -27.98 0.71
CA PRO A 212 -24.34 -28.53 0.53
C PRO A 212 -25.37 -27.80 1.40
N ALA A 213 -26.60 -27.63 0.91
CA ALA A 213 -27.67 -26.94 1.65
C ALA A 213 -27.90 -27.52 3.07
N ALA A 214 -27.71 -28.83 3.24
CA ALA A 214 -27.82 -29.51 4.54
C ALA A 214 -26.73 -29.12 5.56
N GLN A 215 -25.60 -28.54 5.11
CA GLN A 215 -24.50 -28.09 5.97
C GLN A 215 -24.59 -26.58 6.29
N LEU A 216 -25.59 -25.88 5.76
CA LEU A 216 -25.81 -24.46 5.95
C LEU A 216 -26.97 -24.21 6.93
N PRO A 217 -26.91 -23.12 7.74
CA PRO A 217 -25.85 -22.12 7.79
C PRO A 217 -24.63 -22.58 8.62
N VAL A 218 -23.44 -22.12 8.25
CA VAL A 218 -22.20 -22.38 8.99
C VAL A 218 -21.86 -21.27 9.96
N THR A 219 -21.18 -21.62 11.06
CA THR A 219 -20.75 -20.61 12.04
C THR A 219 -19.52 -19.84 11.57
N TYR A 220 -19.36 -18.58 12.00
CA TYR A 220 -18.13 -17.80 11.74
C TYR A 220 -16.84 -18.52 12.18
N GLY A 221 -16.92 -19.36 13.23
CA GLY A 221 -15.80 -20.16 13.69
C GLY A 221 -15.43 -21.28 12.71
N GLN A 222 -16.43 -21.95 12.11
CA GLN A 222 -16.21 -22.95 11.07
C GLN A 222 -15.60 -22.33 9.81
N ILE A 223 -16.10 -21.16 9.40
CA ILE A 223 -15.51 -20.42 8.27
C ILE A 223 -14.07 -20.02 8.58
N ALA A 224 -13.79 -19.47 9.77
CA ALA A 224 -12.42 -19.10 10.16
C ALA A 224 -11.48 -20.31 10.09
N ARG A 225 -11.91 -21.47 10.58
CA ARG A 225 -11.13 -22.72 10.52
C ARG A 225 -10.90 -23.17 9.08
N ALA A 226 -11.93 -23.16 8.23
CA ALA A 226 -11.81 -23.50 6.81
C ALA A 226 -10.85 -22.57 6.05
N MET A 227 -10.76 -21.31 6.47
CA MET A 227 -9.85 -20.31 5.89
C MET A 227 -8.43 -20.34 6.47
N GLY A 228 -8.13 -21.24 7.41
CA GLY A 228 -6.82 -21.32 8.07
C GLY A 228 -6.56 -20.21 9.10
N LEU A 229 -7.61 -19.56 9.61
CA LEU A 229 -7.53 -18.46 10.56
C LEU A 229 -7.67 -18.97 12.00
N TYR A 230 -6.52 -19.25 12.64
CA TYR A 230 -6.46 -19.83 13.99
C TYR A 230 -6.15 -18.82 15.11
N ALA A 231 -5.72 -17.61 14.75
CA ALA A 231 -5.32 -16.58 15.71
C ALA A 231 -6.52 -15.92 16.42
N PRO A 232 -6.33 -15.33 17.61
CA PRO A 232 -7.33 -14.44 18.21
C PRO A 232 -7.75 -13.32 17.24
N GLY A 233 -9.05 -13.01 17.20
CA GLY A 233 -9.60 -12.01 16.27
C GLY A 233 -10.01 -12.55 14.89
N SER A 234 -9.78 -13.82 14.58
CA SER A 234 -10.16 -14.45 13.30
C SER A 234 -11.65 -14.29 12.95
N ARG A 235 -12.54 -14.35 13.95
CA ARG A 235 -13.99 -14.09 13.73
C ARG A 235 -14.27 -12.67 13.22
N ARG A 236 -13.54 -11.65 13.69
CA ARG A 236 -13.71 -10.27 13.21
C ARG A 236 -13.28 -10.16 11.75
N LYS A 237 -12.19 -10.83 11.36
CA LYS A 237 -11.71 -10.89 9.97
C LYS A 237 -12.74 -11.54 9.03
N VAL A 238 -13.37 -12.64 9.47
CA VAL A 238 -14.45 -13.30 8.72
C VAL A 238 -15.67 -12.38 8.56
N ILE A 239 -16.11 -11.72 9.63
CA ILE A 239 -17.26 -10.79 9.57
C ILE A 239 -16.97 -9.63 8.61
N ALA A 240 -15.77 -9.04 8.68
CA ALA A 240 -15.36 -7.96 7.77
C ALA A 240 -15.34 -8.43 6.31
N ALA A 241 -14.82 -9.62 6.03
CA ALA A 241 -14.81 -10.17 4.67
C ALA A 241 -16.22 -10.50 4.15
N LEU A 242 -17.12 -10.98 5.02
CA LEU A 242 -18.53 -11.19 4.66
C LEU A 242 -19.23 -9.87 4.33
N GLU A 243 -18.91 -8.78 5.01
CA GLU A 243 -19.44 -7.45 4.65
C GLU A 243 -19.01 -7.04 3.24
N THR A 244 -17.76 -7.30 2.84
CA THR A 244 -17.31 -7.11 1.45
C THR A 244 -18.17 -7.92 0.47
N THR A 245 -18.45 -9.20 0.76
CA THR A 245 -19.32 -10.00 -0.12
C THR A 245 -20.75 -9.44 -0.21
N MET A 246 -21.27 -8.82 0.86
CA MET A 246 -22.59 -8.19 0.84
C MET A 246 -22.62 -6.95 -0.06
N HIS A 247 -21.55 -6.15 -0.08
CA HIS A 247 -21.44 -5.04 -1.02
C HIS A 247 -21.44 -5.52 -2.47
N GLU A 248 -20.69 -6.58 -2.77
CA GLU A 248 -20.65 -7.19 -4.11
C GLU A 248 -22.03 -7.75 -4.53
N ASP A 249 -22.72 -8.44 -3.62
CA ASP A 249 -24.06 -8.97 -3.85
C ASP A 249 -25.11 -7.87 -4.02
N ALA A 250 -24.97 -6.75 -3.29
CA ALA A 250 -25.81 -5.58 -3.46
C ALA A 250 -25.61 -4.96 -4.85
N ALA A 251 -24.37 -4.73 -5.26
CA ALA A 251 -24.03 -4.17 -6.56
C ALA A 251 -24.48 -5.07 -7.73
N ALA A 252 -24.39 -6.39 -7.56
CA ALA A 252 -24.81 -7.38 -8.56
C ALA A 252 -26.30 -7.75 -8.48
N ASN A 253 -27.07 -7.15 -7.57
CA ASN A 253 -28.47 -7.49 -7.30
C ASN A 253 -28.74 -9.00 -7.04
N ARG A 254 -27.81 -9.67 -6.36
CA ARG A 254 -27.89 -11.10 -5.99
C ARG A 254 -28.29 -11.28 -4.52
N PRO A 255 -28.88 -12.42 -4.11
CA PRO A 255 -29.08 -12.74 -2.69
C PRO A 255 -27.77 -12.66 -1.90
N PHE A 256 -27.81 -12.20 -0.65
CA PHE A 256 -26.59 -12.09 0.16
C PHE A 256 -26.04 -13.47 0.52
N ILE A 257 -24.89 -13.85 -0.03
CA ILE A 257 -24.21 -15.11 0.32
C ILE A 257 -23.87 -15.16 1.81
N ALA A 258 -23.64 -13.98 2.42
CA ALA A 258 -23.40 -13.83 3.85
C ALA A 258 -24.56 -14.31 4.74
N ALA A 259 -25.79 -14.46 4.21
CA ALA A 259 -26.90 -15.06 4.95
C ALA A 259 -26.62 -16.51 5.36
N ARG A 260 -25.75 -17.22 4.62
CA ARG A 260 -25.30 -18.59 4.91
C ARG A 260 -24.35 -18.68 6.12
N ALA A 261 -23.93 -17.54 6.69
CA ALA A 261 -23.01 -17.45 7.82
C ALA A 261 -23.69 -16.91 9.08
N VAL A 262 -23.54 -17.61 10.21
CA VAL A 262 -24.20 -17.25 11.48
C VAL A 262 -23.26 -17.28 12.68
N SER A 263 -23.71 -16.68 13.78
CA SER A 263 -23.11 -16.88 15.10
C SER A 263 -23.56 -18.22 15.71
N ARG A 264 -23.02 -18.55 16.89
CA ARG A 264 -23.51 -19.72 17.67
C ARG A 264 -25.00 -19.63 18.05
N ARG A 265 -25.57 -18.43 18.02
CA ARG A 265 -27.00 -18.20 18.29
C ARG A 265 -27.88 -18.35 17.03
N LYS A 266 -27.34 -18.95 15.96
CA LYS A 266 -28.00 -19.18 14.66
C LYS A 266 -28.50 -17.92 13.94
N LEU A 267 -28.04 -16.74 14.34
CA LEU A 267 -28.30 -15.48 13.66
C LEU A 267 -27.01 -14.84 13.16
N PRO A 268 -27.06 -14.12 12.01
CA PRO A 268 -25.98 -13.26 11.55
C PRO A 268 -25.58 -12.19 12.57
N HIS A 269 -24.44 -11.56 12.33
CA HIS A 269 -23.91 -10.50 13.18
C HIS A 269 -24.76 -9.23 12.98
N LYS A 270 -24.92 -8.39 14.01
CA LYS A 270 -25.74 -7.16 13.94
C LYS A 270 -25.42 -6.25 12.73
N ARG A 271 -24.15 -6.24 12.28
CA ARG A 271 -23.71 -5.47 11.09
C ARG A 271 -24.33 -5.96 9.78
N PHE A 272 -24.65 -7.27 9.68
CA PHE A 272 -25.39 -7.83 8.54
C PHE A 272 -26.78 -7.17 8.40
N PHE A 273 -27.54 -7.13 9.50
CA PHE A 273 -28.87 -6.52 9.51
C PHE A 273 -28.82 -5.02 9.27
N ALA A 274 -27.86 -4.33 9.89
CA ALA A 274 -27.66 -2.89 9.68
C ALA A 274 -27.34 -2.57 8.21
N PHE A 275 -26.48 -3.37 7.57
CA PHE A 275 -26.13 -3.21 6.16
C PHE A 275 -27.33 -3.49 5.23
N ALA A 276 -28.05 -4.58 5.47
CA ALA A 276 -29.23 -4.92 4.68
C ALA A 276 -30.30 -3.82 4.77
N ALA A 277 -30.55 -3.29 5.97
CA ALA A 277 -31.45 -2.15 6.16
C ALA A 277 -30.96 -0.89 5.41
N ALA A 278 -29.68 -0.56 5.51
CA ALA A 278 -29.10 0.61 4.84
C ALA A 278 -29.15 0.54 3.30
N THR A 279 -29.14 -0.67 2.74
CA THR A 279 -29.26 -0.90 1.28
C THR A 279 -30.70 -1.08 0.81
N GLY A 280 -31.70 -0.89 1.70
CA GLY A 280 -33.12 -1.09 1.37
C GLY A 280 -33.51 -2.56 1.16
N ARG A 281 -32.62 -3.50 1.51
CA ARG A 281 -32.80 -4.94 1.34
C ARG A 281 -33.03 -5.68 2.67
N GLY A 282 -33.35 -4.95 3.74
CA GLY A 282 -33.53 -5.46 5.11
C GLY A 282 -34.95 -5.98 5.41
N ALA A 283 -35.22 -6.26 6.69
CA ALA A 283 -36.53 -6.67 7.17
C ALA A 283 -37.59 -5.58 6.93
N GLN A 284 -38.81 -5.99 6.58
CA GLN A 284 -39.92 -5.06 6.40
C GLN A 284 -40.49 -4.59 7.76
N ALA A 285 -41.27 -3.50 7.75
CA ALA A 285 -41.90 -2.99 8.96
C ALA A 285 -42.80 -4.08 9.60
N GLY A 286 -42.51 -4.45 10.84
CA GLY A 286 -43.22 -5.49 11.59
C GLY A 286 -42.66 -6.91 11.42
N GLU A 287 -41.68 -7.13 10.53
CA GLU A 287 -40.99 -8.43 10.37
C GLU A 287 -39.81 -8.53 11.35
N SER A 288 -39.67 -9.66 12.05
CA SER A 288 -38.51 -9.86 12.92
C SER A 288 -37.26 -10.11 12.08
N GLN A 289 -36.09 -9.70 12.62
CA GLN A 289 -34.81 -9.97 11.96
C GLN A 289 -34.55 -11.47 11.74
N ALA A 290 -35.08 -12.33 12.62
CA ALA A 290 -34.93 -13.78 12.51
C ALA A 290 -35.76 -14.34 11.34
N ASP A 291 -37.02 -13.93 11.23
CA ASP A 291 -37.93 -14.38 10.16
C ASP A 291 -37.42 -13.91 8.80
N TRP A 292 -37.00 -12.64 8.73
CA TRP A 292 -36.39 -12.07 7.53
C TRP A 292 -35.12 -12.83 7.11
N HIS A 293 -34.23 -13.13 8.07
CA HIS A 293 -33.01 -13.89 7.79
C HIS A 293 -33.31 -15.31 7.31
N GLN A 294 -34.29 -15.99 7.90
CA GLN A 294 -34.70 -17.33 7.49
C GLN A 294 -35.19 -17.35 6.04
N ARG A 295 -36.01 -16.37 5.65
CA ARG A 295 -36.49 -16.22 4.26
C ARG A 295 -35.34 -15.94 3.29
N LEU A 296 -34.42 -15.05 3.67
CA LEU A 296 -33.25 -14.74 2.86
C LEU A 296 -32.31 -15.94 2.72
N LEU A 297 -32.10 -16.71 3.80
CA LEU A 297 -31.30 -17.93 3.78
C LEU A 297 -31.91 -18.96 2.80
N ALA A 298 -33.22 -19.19 2.87
CA ALA A 298 -33.91 -20.08 1.93
C ALA A 298 -33.73 -19.62 0.48
N ALA A 299 -33.92 -18.32 0.20
CA ALA A 299 -33.69 -17.76 -1.13
C ALA A 299 -32.23 -17.91 -1.59
N SER A 300 -31.27 -17.79 -0.67
CA SER A 300 -29.86 -17.96 -0.99
C SER A 300 -29.48 -19.39 -1.35
N LEU A 301 -30.28 -20.41 -0.99
CA LEU A 301 -30.01 -21.82 -1.26
C LEU A 301 -30.64 -22.32 -2.57
N SER A 302 -31.59 -21.59 -3.13
CA SER A 302 -32.36 -21.96 -4.33
C SER A 302 -31.82 -21.34 -5.62
N GLY A 303 -30.77 -20.52 -5.55
CA GLY A 303 -30.08 -19.92 -6.69
C GLY A 303 -28.66 -20.46 -6.82
#